data_AF-A0A345T2U9-F1
#
_entry.id   AF-A0A345T2U9-F1
#
_cell.length_a   1.000
_cell.length_b   1.000
_cell.length_c   1.000
_cell.angle_alpha   90.00
_cell.angle_beta   90.00
_cell.angle_gamma   90.00
#
_symmetry.space_group_name_H-M   'P 1'
#
loop_
_entity.id
_entity.type
_entity.pdbx_description
1 polymer ?
#
loop_
_entity_poly.entity_id
_entity_poly.type
_entity_poly.pdbx_seq_one_letter_code
_entity_poly.pdbx_strand_id
1 'polypeptide(L)'
;MSTQTTTQNDQELEVWIDQDLCTGDGICAQYAPEVFELDIDGLAYVKGEDDELRQAPGATARVPLPLLRDVVDSARECPGECIHVRRTSDAVEVYGPDADAEFAV
;
A
#
# COMPACT_ATOMS: atom_id res chain seq x y z
N MET A 1 -4.15 -29.27 -11.77
CA MET A 1 -4.49 -28.10 -10.94
C MET A 1 -3.20 -27.31 -10.74
N SER A 2 -2.77 -26.56 -11.75
CA SER A 2 -1.55 -25.74 -11.68
C SER A 2 -1.64 -24.65 -12.75
N THR A 3 -0.97 -23.53 -12.46
CA THR A 3 -0.71 -22.36 -13.31
C THR A 3 -1.91 -21.45 -13.55
N GLN A 4 -2.32 -20.71 -12.51
CA GLN A 4 -2.87 -19.39 -12.77
C GLN A 4 -1.68 -18.45 -12.98
N THR A 5 -1.45 -18.19 -14.26
CA THR A 5 -0.59 -17.17 -14.85
C THR A 5 -0.65 -15.87 -14.04
N THR A 6 0.42 -15.55 -13.32
CA THR A 6 0.62 -14.21 -12.76
C THR A 6 0.79 -13.26 -13.94
N THR A 7 -0.25 -12.49 -14.20
CA THR A 7 -0.34 -11.46 -15.25
C THR A 7 0.86 -10.52 -15.16
N GLN A 8 1.82 -10.70 -16.06
CA GLN A 8 2.75 -9.65 -16.47
C GLN A 8 1.97 -8.57 -17.24
N ASN A 9 2.36 -7.31 -17.06
CA ASN A 9 1.85 -6.04 -17.64
C ASN A 9 0.72 -5.37 -16.83
N ASP A 10 0.77 -4.10 -16.43
CA ASP A 10 1.75 -3.02 -16.60
C ASP A 10 1.30 -1.91 -15.65
N GLN A 11 1.80 -1.96 -14.42
CA GLN A 11 1.92 -0.94 -13.38
C GLN A 11 2.30 -1.78 -12.15
N GLU A 12 3.54 -2.27 -12.10
CA GLU A 12 4.05 -2.98 -10.92
C GLU A 12 4.12 -1.97 -9.77
N LEU A 13 3.01 -1.80 -9.07
CA LEU A 13 2.89 -0.87 -7.97
C LEU A 13 3.16 -1.61 -6.67
N GLU A 14 3.95 -0.97 -5.84
CA GLU A 14 4.28 -1.42 -4.52
C GLU A 14 3.81 -0.37 -3.52
N VAL A 15 3.18 -0.84 -2.45
CA VAL A 15 2.74 -0.01 -1.34
C VAL A 15 3.57 -0.29 -0.11
N TRP A 16 3.81 0.74 0.68
CA TRP A 16 4.45 0.66 1.97
C TRP A 16 3.82 1.66 2.93
N ILE A 17 4.00 1.42 4.22
CA ILE A 17 3.53 2.30 5.28
C ILE A 17 4.74 2.92 5.97
N ASP A 18 4.73 4.24 6.08
CA ASP A 18 5.67 4.99 6.87
C ASP A 18 5.27 4.91 8.35
N GLN A 19 6.09 4.22 9.14
CA GLN A 19 5.80 3.96 10.55
C GLN A 19 6.01 5.18 11.44
N ASP A 20 6.76 6.19 10.98
CA ASP A 20 6.95 7.44 11.71
C ASP A 20 5.74 8.36 11.55
N LEU A 21 5.00 8.24 10.44
CA LEU A 21 3.78 9.01 10.16
C LEU A 21 2.48 8.30 10.57
N CYS A 22 2.52 6.98 10.74
CA CYS A 22 1.32 6.20 11.07
C CYS A 22 0.79 6.54 12.46
N THR A 23 -0.47 6.99 12.52
CA THR A 23 -1.16 7.33 13.77
C THR A 23 -2.00 6.19 14.34
N GLY A 24 -2.10 5.06 13.63
CA GLY A 24 -2.91 3.91 14.06
C GLY A 24 -4.41 4.04 13.82
N ASP A 25 -4.84 4.88 12.88
CA ASP A 25 -6.26 5.12 12.58
C ASP A 25 -7.01 3.87 12.05
N GLY A 26 -6.26 2.93 11.46
CA GLY A 26 -6.81 1.66 10.97
C GLY A 26 -7.68 1.78 9.72
N ILE A 27 -7.78 2.96 9.09
CA ILE A 27 -8.57 3.17 7.87
C ILE A 27 -8.05 2.32 6.70
N CYS A 28 -6.74 2.15 6.57
CA CYS A 28 -6.11 1.29 5.57
C CYS A 28 -6.62 -0.16 5.61
N ALA A 29 -6.67 -0.77 6.79
CA ALA A 29 -7.19 -2.12 6.96
C ALA A 29 -8.72 -2.21 6.76
N GLN A 30 -9.45 -1.10 6.87
CA GLN A 30 -10.89 -1.07 6.60
C GLN A 30 -11.21 -1.04 5.10
N TYR A 31 -10.44 -0.28 4.33
CA TYR A 31 -10.63 -0.16 2.88
C TYR A 31 -10.00 -1.34 2.13
N ALA A 32 -8.78 -1.75 2.50
CA ALA A 32 -8.05 -2.83 1.83
C ALA A 32 -7.45 -3.83 2.86
N PRO A 33 -8.27 -4.65 3.55
CA PRO A 33 -7.81 -5.65 4.52
C PRO A 33 -6.96 -6.77 3.92
N GLU A 34 -7.02 -6.95 2.60
CA GLU A 34 -6.18 -7.92 1.90
C GLU A 34 -4.73 -7.43 1.75
N VAL A 35 -4.50 -6.12 1.81
CA VAL A 35 -3.18 -5.48 1.62
C VAL A 35 -2.65 -4.88 2.92
N PHE A 36 -3.53 -4.45 3.83
CA PHE A 36 -3.14 -3.81 5.08
C PHE A 36 -3.71 -4.55 6.29
N GLU A 37 -2.93 -4.59 7.35
CA GLU A 37 -3.35 -5.09 8.65
C GLU A 37 -2.85 -4.16 9.75
N LEU A 38 -3.67 -3.95 10.77
CA LEU A 38 -3.29 -3.22 11.97
C LEU A 38 -2.78 -4.22 13.01
N ASP A 39 -1.52 -4.07 13.42
CA ASP A 39 -0.91 -4.95 14.42
C ASP A 39 -1.26 -4.50 15.85
N ILE A 40 -0.89 -5.31 16.85
CA ILE A 40 -1.17 -5.06 18.27
C ILE A 40 -0.43 -3.83 18.81
N ASP A 41 0.64 -3.40 18.15
CA ASP A 41 1.38 -2.18 18.48
C ASP A 41 0.61 -0.89 18.09
N GLY A 42 -0.54 -1.02 17.42
CA GLY A 42 -1.35 0.10 16.95
C GLY A 42 -0.80 0.76 15.68
N LEU A 43 0.12 0.09 14.97
CA LEU A 43 0.67 0.51 13.69
C LEU A 43 0.16 -0.39 12.56
N ALA A 44 -0.02 0.19 11.39
CA ALA A 44 -0.47 -0.55 10.22
C ALA A 44 0.73 -1.05 9.42
N TYR A 45 0.61 -2.27 8.89
CA TYR A 45 1.63 -2.92 8.08
C TYR A 45 1.03 -3.42 6.78
N VAL A 46 1.88 -3.53 5.75
CA VAL A 46 1.48 -4.13 4.49
C VAL A 46 1.62 -5.64 4.56
N LYS A 47 0.66 -6.34 3.98
CA LYS A 47 0.61 -7.80 3.88
C LYS A 47 0.97 -8.21 2.45
N GLY A 48 1.94 -9.10 2.32
CA GLY A 48 2.31 -9.62 1.01
C GLY A 48 1.43 -10.78 0.55
N GLU A 49 1.75 -11.32 -0.63
CA GLU A 49 1.02 -12.46 -1.22
C GLU A 49 1.08 -13.74 -0.37
N ASP A 50 2.05 -13.84 0.54
CA ASP A 50 2.20 -14.96 1.49
C ASP A 50 1.32 -14.81 2.75
N ASP A 51 0.49 -13.76 2.82
CA ASP A 51 -0.28 -13.39 4.02
C ASP A 51 0.60 -12.94 5.21
N GLU A 52 1.93 -12.86 5.03
CA GLU A 52 2.86 -12.36 6.04
C GLU A 52 2.97 -10.82 6.06
N LEU A 53 2.90 -10.26 7.27
CA LEU A 53 3.10 -8.84 7.52
C LEU A 53 4.55 -8.40 7.32
N ARG A 54 4.71 -7.25 6.67
CA ARG A 54 6.01 -6.63 6.44
C ARG A 54 6.29 -5.61 7.54
N GLN A 55 6.85 -6.11 8.64
CA GLN A 55 7.18 -5.30 9.83
C GLN A 55 8.50 -4.53 9.72
N ALA A 56 9.34 -4.83 8.73
CA ALA A 56 10.58 -4.11 8.54
C ALA A 56 10.33 -2.68 8.00
N PRO A 57 11.10 -1.67 8.44
CA PRO A 57 10.92 -0.30 7.98
C PRO A 57 11.16 -0.18 6.47
N GLY A 58 10.23 0.49 5.78
CA GLY A 58 10.27 0.65 4.32
C GLY A 58 9.99 -0.64 3.54
N ALA A 59 9.50 -1.70 4.21
CA ALA A 59 9.13 -2.92 3.53
C ALA A 59 7.85 -2.73 2.70
N THR A 60 7.84 -3.33 1.52
CA THR A 60 6.80 -3.13 0.52
C THR A 60 5.99 -4.40 0.27
N ALA A 61 4.76 -4.21 -0.19
CA ALA A 61 3.91 -5.25 -0.73
C ALA A 61 3.44 -4.89 -2.13
N ARG A 62 3.24 -5.89 -2.99
CA ARG A 62 2.64 -5.68 -4.30
C ARG A 62 1.18 -5.29 -4.14
N VAL A 63 0.74 -4.30 -4.91
CA VAL A 63 -0.67 -3.92 -4.97
C VAL A 63 -1.35 -4.71 -6.10
N PRO A 64 -2.31 -5.60 -5.79
CA PRO A 64 -3.08 -6.26 -6.84
C PRO A 64 -4.01 -5.22 -7.50
N LEU A 65 -4.04 -5.22 -8.83
CA LEU A 65 -4.89 -4.33 -9.64
C LEU A 65 -6.35 -4.19 -9.17
N PRO A 66 -7.07 -5.27 -8.76
CA PRO A 66 -8.44 -5.12 -8.26
C PRO A 66 -8.55 -4.28 -6.99
N LEU A 67 -7.50 -4.22 -6.16
CA LEU A 67 -7.48 -3.48 -4.90
C LEU A 67 -6.77 -2.13 -5.02
N LEU A 68 -6.20 -1.81 -6.20
CA LEU A 68 -5.49 -0.56 -6.41
C LEU A 68 -6.35 0.65 -6.02
N ARG A 69 -7.63 0.63 -6.37
CA ARG A 69 -8.54 1.71 -6.04
C ARG A 69 -8.70 1.87 -4.53
N ASP A 70 -8.93 0.77 -3.81
CA ASP A 70 -9.08 0.78 -2.35
C ASP A 70 -7.78 1.21 -1.64
N VAL A 71 -6.61 0.81 -2.17
CA VAL A 71 -5.30 1.23 -1.68
C VAL A 71 -5.09 2.73 -1.89
N VAL A 72 -5.46 3.26 -3.05
CA VAL A 72 -5.35 4.70 -3.35
C VAL A 72 -6.34 5.52 -2.50
N ASP A 73 -7.59 5.08 -2.37
CA ASP A 73 -8.57 5.72 -1.50
C ASP A 73 -8.11 5.68 -0.03
N SER A 74 -7.49 4.57 0.43
CA SER A 74 -6.87 4.48 1.76
C SER A 74 -5.79 5.55 1.94
N ALA A 75 -4.90 5.73 0.96
CA ALA A 75 -3.82 6.71 1.03
C ALA A 75 -4.34 8.15 1.09
N ARG A 76 -5.43 8.44 0.37
CA ARG A 76 -6.06 9.77 0.34
C ARG A 76 -6.82 10.11 1.61
N GLU A 77 -7.47 9.12 2.22
CA GLU A 77 -8.29 9.31 3.42
C GLU A 77 -7.46 9.12 4.71
N CYS A 78 -6.22 8.65 4.62
CA CYS A 78 -5.36 8.47 5.78
C CYS A 78 -4.94 9.82 6.38
N PRO A 79 -5.34 10.14 7.62
CA PRO A 79 -5.03 11.45 8.22
C PRO A 79 -3.56 11.63 8.56
N GLY A 80 -2.83 10.53 8.76
CA GLY A 80 -1.39 10.54 8.98
C GLY A 80 -0.58 10.58 7.68
N GLU A 81 -1.24 10.50 6.52
CA GLU A 81 -0.58 10.46 5.21
C GLU A 81 0.52 9.38 5.13
N CYS A 82 0.37 8.29 5.89
CA CYS A 82 1.44 7.32 6.09
C CYS A 82 1.50 6.23 5.00
N ILE A 83 0.69 6.30 3.94
CA ILE A 83 0.56 5.26 2.93
C ILE A 83 1.15 5.76 1.62
N HIS A 84 2.14 5.03 1.12
CA HIS A 84 2.92 5.43 -0.03
C HIS A 84 2.90 4.34 -1.08
N VAL A 85 2.49 4.69 -2.31
CA VAL A 85 2.38 3.78 -3.45
C VAL A 85 3.34 4.24 -4.54
N ARG A 86 4.31 3.38 -4.88
CA ARG A 86 5.34 3.67 -5.87
C ARG A 86 5.39 2.64 -6.98
N ARG A 87 5.94 3.01 -8.14
CA ARG A 87 6.26 2.03 -9.19
C ARG A 87 7.51 1.26 -8.82
N THR A 88 7.49 -0.06 -8.94
CA THR A 88 8.68 -0.90 -8.73
C THR A 88 9.80 -0.57 -9.73
N SER A 89 9.44 -0.13 -10.95
CA SER A 89 10.41 0.09 -12.04
C SER A 89 11.39 1.23 -11.77
N ASP A 90 10.91 2.31 -11.15
CA ASP A 90 11.68 3.55 -10.96
C ASP A 90 11.59 4.10 -9.53
N ALA A 91 10.91 3.39 -8.62
CA ALA A 91 10.62 3.80 -7.24
C ALA A 91 9.91 5.16 -7.10
N VAL A 92 9.38 5.71 -8.18
CA VAL A 92 8.63 6.98 -8.18
C VAL A 92 7.29 6.77 -7.50
N GLU A 93 7.00 7.59 -6.51
CA GLU A 93 5.70 7.64 -5.85
C GLU A 93 4.64 8.17 -6.82
N VAL A 94 3.56 7.40 -6.95
CA VAL A 94 2.45 7.69 -7.86
C VAL A 94 1.19 8.07 -7.08
N TYR A 95 1.03 7.50 -5.88
CA TYR A 95 -0.05 7.84 -4.96
C TYR A 95 0.49 7.89 -3.53
N GLY A 96 0.13 8.92 -2.78
CA GLY A 96 0.68 9.20 -1.46
C GLY A 96 0.90 10.70 -1.28
N PRO A 97 1.40 11.15 -0.11
CA PRO A 97 1.65 12.57 0.14
C PRO A 97 2.81 13.16 -0.68
N ASP A 98 3.76 12.34 -1.13
CA ASP A 98 4.93 12.77 -1.91
C ASP A 98 4.71 12.58 -3.42
N ALA A 99 3.62 11.91 -3.82
CA ALA A 99 3.20 11.84 -5.21
C ALA A 99 2.93 13.26 -5.74
N ASP A 100 3.69 13.65 -6.78
CA ASP A 100 3.62 15.00 -7.37
C ASP A 100 2.17 15.41 -7.66
N ALA A 101 1.69 16.38 -6.89
CA ALA A 101 0.30 16.81 -6.83
C ALA A 101 -0.14 17.67 -8.02
N GLU A 102 0.53 17.64 -9.18
CA GLU A 102 0.08 18.40 -10.37
C GLU A 102 -1.27 17.91 -10.94
N PHE A 103 -1.84 16.79 -10.45
CA PHE A 103 -3.15 16.28 -10.91
C PHE A 103 -4.23 16.16 -9.82
N ALA A 104 -4.04 16.76 -8.64
CA ALA A 104 -5.12 16.93 -7.67
C ALA A 104 -5.92 18.22 -7.98
N VAL A 105 -6.75 18.18 -9.03
CA VAL A 105 -7.74 19.23 -9.35
C VAL A 105 -9.17 18.76 -9.10
#